data_AF-A0A835SVU2-F1
#
_entry.id   AF-A0A835SVU2-F1
#
_cell.length_a   1.000
_cell.length_b   1.000
_cell.length_c   1.000
_cell.angle_alpha   90.00
_cell.angle_beta   90.00
_cell.angle_gamma   90.00
#
_symmetry.space_group_name_H-M   'P 1'
#
loop_
_entity.id
_entity.type
_entity.pdbx_description
1 polymer ?
#
loop_
_entity_poly.entity_id
_entity_poly.type
_entity_poly.pdbx_seq_one_letter_code
_entity_poly.pdbx_strand_id
1 'polypeptide(L)'
;MCGKYMEALLECRKENPYRKFFGVCSEITWELSMCLKEEKKVTREPRQKRYHERWAAKREADKERMAQIRAENAQDQDSSEPAGGSGLGRTDE
;
A
#
# COMPACT_ATOMS: atom_id res chain seq x y z
N MET A 1 5.88 -8.94 -25.74
CA MET A 1 7.31 -8.61 -25.85
C MET A 1 7.47 -7.24 -26.48
N CYS A 2 7.84 -6.26 -25.66
CA CYS A 2 7.96 -4.86 -26.08
C CYS A 2 9.21 -4.54 -26.93
N GLY A 3 9.94 -5.55 -27.42
CA GLY A 3 11.19 -5.40 -28.16
C GLY A 3 11.06 -4.53 -29.42
N LYS A 4 9.96 -4.68 -30.16
CA LYS A 4 9.68 -3.88 -31.37
C LYS A 4 9.67 -2.36 -31.12
N TYR A 5 9.19 -1.91 -29.96
CA TYR A 5 9.16 -0.49 -29.61
C TYR A 5 10.54 0.02 -29.17
N MET A 6 11.39 -0.84 -28.62
CA MET A 6 12.78 -0.48 -28.32
C MET A 6 13.61 -0.31 -29.58
N GLU A 7 13.43 -1.19 -30.57
CA GLU A 7 14.10 -1.09 -31.87
C GLU A 7 13.67 0.18 -32.61
N ALA A 8 12.36 0.45 -32.68
CA ALA A 8 11.83 1.69 -33.27
C ALA A 8 12.34 2.95 -32.56
N LEU A 9 12.52 2.91 -31.23
CA LEU A 9 13.05 4.03 -30.46
C LEU A 9 14.53 4.28 -30.78
N LEU A 10 15.31 3.21 -30.95
CA LEU A 10 16.73 3.30 -31.31
C LEU A 10 16.90 3.86 -32.72
N GLU A 11 16.06 3.42 -33.65
CA GLU A 11 16.05 3.91 -35.02
C GLU A 11 15.69 5.40 -35.09
N CYS A 12 14.62 5.80 -34.39
CA CYS A 12 14.23 7.21 -34.29
C CYS A 12 15.34 8.10 -33.70
N ARG A 13 16.08 7.63 -32.69
CA ARG A 13 17.22 8.36 -32.10
C ARG A 13 18.44 8.40 -33.02
N LYS A 14 18.65 7.37 -33.83
CA LYS A 14 19.73 7.29 -34.82
C LYS A 14 19.51 8.26 -35.97
N GLU A 15 18.26 8.39 -36.43
CA GLU A 15 17.87 9.35 -37.46
C GLU A 15 17.82 10.79 -36.95
N ASN A 16 17.51 10.99 -35.66
CA ASN A 16 17.32 12.30 -35.05
C ASN A 16 18.23 12.55 -33.83
N PRO A 17 19.58 12.54 -34.00
CA PRO A 17 20.51 12.63 -32.88
C PRO A 17 20.37 13.93 -32.08
N TYR A 18 20.09 15.05 -32.76
CA TYR A 18 19.95 16.37 -32.13
C TYR A 18 18.51 16.70 -31.71
N ARG A 19 17.49 16.03 -32.28
CA ARG A 19 16.07 16.30 -31.96
C ARG A 19 15.50 15.44 -30.85
N LYS A 20 16.33 14.64 -30.17
CA LYS A 20 15.93 13.83 -29.01
C LYS A 20 15.26 14.64 -27.90
N PHE A 21 15.60 15.93 -27.78
CA PHE A 21 15.06 16.83 -26.75
C PHE A 21 13.77 17.54 -27.16
N PHE A 22 13.40 17.50 -28.44
CA PHE A 22 12.19 18.14 -28.98
C PHE A 22 10.98 17.18 -28.99
N GLY A 23 11.11 15.99 -28.40
CA GLY A 23 9.99 15.05 -28.29
C GLY A 23 9.63 14.32 -29.58
N VAL A 24 10.50 14.32 -30.61
CA VAL A 24 10.23 13.64 -31.90
C VAL A 24 9.97 12.14 -31.74
N CYS A 25 10.65 11.48 -30.80
CA CYS A 25 10.45 10.07 -30.49
C CYS A 25 9.52 9.83 -29.28
N SER A 26 8.71 10.82 -28.88
CA SER A 26 7.87 10.74 -27.67
C SER A 26 6.74 9.71 -27.81
N GLU A 27 6.12 9.62 -28.98
CA GLU A 27 5.06 8.64 -29.28
C GLU A 27 5.56 7.19 -29.09
N ILE A 28 6.71 6.86 -29.70
CA ILE A 28 7.33 5.54 -29.57
C ILE A 28 7.72 5.25 -28.10
N THR A 29 8.15 6.27 -27.37
CA THR A 29 8.46 6.17 -25.93
C THR A 29 7.20 5.88 -25.11
N TRP A 30 6.08 6.49 -25.48
CA TRP A 30 4.79 6.27 -24.83
C TRP A 30 4.27 4.85 -25.10
N GLU A 31 4.33 4.38 -26.35
CA GLU A 31 3.94 3.01 -26.73
C GLU A 31 4.79 1.95 -26.02
N LEU A 32 6.11 2.17 -25.94
CA LEU A 32 7.02 1.31 -25.16
C LEU A 32 6.60 1.28 -23.68
N SER A 33 6.27 2.43 -23.10
CA SER A 33 5.85 2.55 -21.71
C SER A 33 4.51 1.86 -21.44
N MET A 34 3.58 1.92 -22.40
CA MET A 34 2.29 1.24 -22.33
C MET A 34 2.47 -0.27 -22.37
N CYS A 35 3.26 -0.78 -23.31
CA CYS A 35 3.55 -2.20 -23.41
C CYS A 35 4.23 -2.73 -22.13
N LEU A 36 5.21 -2.01 -21.57
CA LEU A 36 5.85 -2.39 -20.32
C LEU A 36 4.89 -2.32 -19.12
N LYS A 37 3.94 -1.38 -19.11
CA LYS A 37 2.88 -1.32 -18.09
C LYS A 37 1.98 -2.54 -18.15
N GLU A 38 1.61 -3.00 -19.35
CA GLU A 38 0.77 -4.18 -19.55
C GLU A 38 1.47 -5.46 -19.08
N GLU A 39 2.71 -5.69 -19.52
CA GLU A 39 3.51 -6.85 -19.06
C GLU A 39 3.69 -6.83 -17.52
N LYS A 40 3.86 -5.64 -16.96
CA LYS A 40 4.00 -5.46 -15.51
C LYS A 40 2.68 -5.61 -14.76
N LYS A 41 1.52 -5.31 -15.37
CA LYS A 41 0.19 -5.58 -14.81
C LYS A 41 -0.07 -7.08 -14.72
N VAL A 42 0.22 -7.83 -15.79
CA VAL A 42 0.08 -9.29 -15.82
C VAL A 42 0.86 -9.95 -14.66
N THR A 43 2.05 -9.45 -14.35
CA THR A 43 2.85 -9.94 -13.22
C THR A 43 2.37 -9.40 -11.86
N ARG A 44 1.83 -8.17 -11.81
CA ARG A 44 1.40 -7.53 -10.54
C ARG A 44 0.05 -8.00 -10.05
N GLU A 45 -0.90 -8.28 -10.92
CA GLU A 45 -2.24 -8.74 -10.55
C GLU A 45 -2.24 -10.00 -9.67
N PRO A 46 -1.52 -11.09 -10.00
CA PRO A 46 -1.47 -12.26 -9.13
C PRO A 46 -0.79 -11.97 -7.80
N ARG A 47 0.16 -11.02 -7.77
CA ARG A 47 0.82 -10.57 -6.54
C ARG A 47 -0.12 -9.76 -5.65
N GLN A 48 -0.93 -8.87 -6.25
CA GLN A 48 -1.92 -8.09 -5.53
C GLN A 48 -3.03 -8.98 -4.96
N LYS A 49 -3.56 -9.94 -5.73
CA LYS A 49 -4.56 -10.90 -5.24
C LYS A 49 -4.07 -11.64 -3.99
N ARG A 50 -2.87 -12.22 -4.06
CA ARG A 50 -2.23 -12.90 -2.91
C ARG A 50 -2.00 -11.98 -1.71
N TYR A 51 -1.68 -10.71 -1.96
CA TYR A 51 -1.52 -9.73 -0.89
C TYR A 51 -2.87 -9.41 -0.22
N HIS A 52 -3.93 -9.19 -0.99
CA HIS A 52 -5.27 -8.91 -0.47
C HIS A 52 -5.83 -10.10 0.32
N GLU A 53 -5.63 -11.33 -0.15
CA GLU A 53 -6.01 -12.55 0.56
C GLU A 53 -5.29 -12.65 1.92
N ARG A 54 -3.97 -12.47 1.94
CA ARG A 54 -3.18 -12.47 3.19
C ARG A 54 -3.55 -11.32 4.12
N TRP A 55 -3.84 -10.15 3.57
CA TRP A 55 -4.23 -8.99 4.35
C TRP A 55 -5.61 -9.18 4.98
N ALA A 56 -6.57 -9.76 4.25
CA ALA A 56 -7.89 -10.10 4.78
C ALA A 56 -7.80 -11.12 5.92
N ALA A 57 -7.03 -12.20 5.73
CA ALA A 57 -6.80 -13.20 6.78
C ALA A 57 -6.14 -12.60 8.03
N LYS A 58 -5.14 -11.73 7.84
CA LYS A 58 -4.49 -11.02 8.95
C LYS A 58 -5.46 -10.08 9.67
N ARG A 59 -6.36 -9.41 8.95
CA ARG A 59 -7.31 -8.46 9.54
C ARG A 59 -8.31 -9.15 10.46
N GLU A 60 -8.79 -10.35 10.10
CA GLU A 60 -9.69 -11.11 10.97
C GLU A 60 -8.96 -11.62 12.22
N ALA A 61 -7.75 -12.17 12.06
CA ALA A 61 -6.94 -12.59 13.21
C ALA A 61 -6.59 -11.41 14.16
N ASP A 62 -6.35 -10.22 13.60
CA ASP A 62 -6.07 -9.02 14.40
C ASP A 62 -7.30 -8.52 15.16
N LYS A 63 -8.50 -8.61 14.57
CA LYS A 63 -9.76 -8.31 15.28
C LYS A 63 -9.98 -9.24 16.46
N GLU A 64 -9.75 -10.54 16.29
CA GLU A 64 -9.89 -11.53 17.36
C GLU A 64 -8.88 -11.25 18.49
N ARG A 65 -7.62 -10.99 18.13
CA ARG A 65 -6.58 -10.61 19.09
C ARG A 65 -6.95 -9.33 19.86
N MET A 66 -7.46 -8.31 19.18
CA MET A 66 -7.86 -7.06 19.83
C MET A 66 -9.08 -7.23 20.73
N ALA A 67 -10.01 -8.13 20.38
CA ALA A 67 -11.13 -8.46 21.24
C ALA A 67 -10.69 -9.16 22.54
N GLN A 68 -9.70 -10.07 22.46
CA GLN A 68 -9.11 -10.71 23.62
C GLN A 68 -8.38 -9.69 24.51
N ILE A 69 -7.51 -8.86 23.94
CA ILE A 69 -6.80 -7.81 24.69
C ILE A 69 -7.80 -6.83 25.35
N ARG A 70 -8.90 -6.49 24.67
CA ARG A 70 -9.94 -5.63 25.27
C ARG A 70 -10.66 -6.33 26.43
N ALA A 71 -10.93 -7.63 26.33
CA ALA A 71 -11.56 -8.41 27.40
C ALA A 71 -10.63 -8.56 28.61
N GLU A 72 -9.34 -8.87 28.38
CA GLU A 72 -8.30 -8.94 29.41
C GLU A 72 -8.15 -7.59 30.12
N ASN A 73 -8.00 -6.48 29.38
CA ASN A 73 -7.90 -5.14 29.97
C ASN A 73 -9.17 -4.73 30.74
N ALA A 74 -10.35 -5.21 30.36
CA ALA A 74 -11.59 -4.95 31.10
C ALA A 74 -11.65 -5.76 32.41
N GLN A 75 -11.10 -6.97 32.43
CA GLN A 75 -10.97 -7.79 33.65
C GLN A 75 -9.89 -7.24 34.59
N ASP A 76 -8.79 -6.72 34.04
CA ASP A 76 -7.73 -6.06 34.82
C ASP A 76 -8.20 -4.73 35.43
N GLN A 77 -9.13 -4.01 34.78
CA GLN A 77 -9.74 -2.81 35.37
C GLN A 77 -10.70 -3.15 36.53
N ASP A 78 -11.53 -4.19 36.40
CA ASP A 78 -12.49 -4.62 37.43
C ASP A 78 -11.80 -5.24 38.66
N SER A 79 -10.61 -5.82 38.49
CA SER A 79 -9.80 -6.36 39.60
C SER A 79 -8.87 -5.34 40.26
N SER A 80 -8.88 -4.08 39.80
CA SER A 80 -8.07 -2.98 40.33
C SER A 80 -8.83 -1.96 41.21
N GLU A 81 -10.09 -2.24 41.59
CA GLU A 81 -10.75 -1.53 42.71
C GLU A 81 -10.56 -2.27 44.04
N PRO A 82 -9.54 -1.94 44.87
CA PRO A 82 -9.65 -2.10 46.30
C PRO A 82 -10.33 -0.85 46.89
N ALA A 83 -11.31 -1.10 47.75
CA ALA A 83 -12.08 -0.13 48.53
C ALA A 83 -11.24 1.01 49.13
N GLY A 84 -11.77 2.24 49.05
CA GLY A 84 -11.42 3.33 49.97
C GLY A 84 -11.58 4.74 49.41
N GLY A 85 -12.68 5.43 49.75
CA GLY A 85 -12.81 6.84 49.40
C GLY A 85 -14.12 7.53 49.76
N SER A 86 -14.70 7.27 50.93
CA SER A 86 -15.70 8.16 51.53
C SER A 86 -15.04 9.51 51.85
N GLY A 87 -15.60 10.64 51.40
CA GLY A 87 -15.25 11.94 51.98
C GLY A 87 -15.46 13.14 51.08
N LEU A 88 -16.52 13.90 51.38
CA LEU A 88 -16.74 15.26 50.91
C LEU A 88 -15.54 16.18 51.21
N GLY A 89 -15.33 17.20 50.37
CA GLY A 89 -14.41 18.29 50.68
C GLY A 89 -14.30 19.37 49.61
N ARG A 90 -15.44 19.97 49.22
CA ARG A 90 -15.47 21.26 48.54
C ARG A 90 -15.64 22.34 49.62
N THR A 91 -14.60 23.12 49.89
CA THR A 91 -14.75 24.46 50.47
C THR A 91 -13.70 25.37 49.85
N ASP A 92 -14.23 26.33 49.09
CA ASP A 92 -13.61 27.59 48.70
C ASP A 92 -13.12 28.37 49.93
N GLU A 93 -11.87 28.86 49.89
CA GLU A 93 -11.48 30.22 50.34
C GLU A 93 -10.08 30.59 49.79
#